data_AF-A0A7C5NBB1-F1
#
_entry.id   AF-A0A7C5NBB1-F1
#
_cell.length_a   1.000
_cell.length_b   1.000
_cell.length_c   1.000
_cell.angle_alpha   90.00
_cell.angle_beta   90.00
_cell.angle_gamma   90.00
#
_symmetry.space_group_name_H-M   'P 1'
#
loop_
_entity.id
_entity.type
_entity.pdbx_description
1 polymer ?
#
loop_
_entity_poly.entity_id
_entity_poly.type
_entity_poly.pdbx_seq_one_letter_code
_entity_poly.pdbx_strand_id
1 'polypeptide(L)'
;LFVGSKVTIDTKEVDTGNADRDIKLVQFFFNKMSQNKIEGEIQSIQADPYSKGQPRTGIMDVMITMNGKSLLIPMKYHYEKEYFEASGTIDLGDFMALPALASINKSCYELHKGKTWRDVSIAFSTTVTASLCDVNITR
;
A
#
# COMPACT_ATOMS: atom_id res chain seq x y z
N LEU A 1 11.54 2.39 14.52
CA LEU A 1 11.18 3.69 13.92
C LEU A 1 9.80 3.65 13.30
N PHE A 2 9.50 2.72 12.37
CA PHE A 2 8.22 2.76 11.65
C PHE A 2 7.02 2.09 12.32
N VAL A 3 7.22 1.21 13.31
CA VAL A 3 6.09 0.59 14.05
C VAL A 3 5.20 1.68 14.66
N GLY A 4 3.89 1.61 14.41
CA GLY A 4 2.88 2.60 14.79
C GLY A 4 2.69 3.74 13.77
N SER A 5 3.49 3.82 12.71
CA SER A 5 3.30 4.80 11.64
C SER A 5 2.04 4.49 10.84
N LYS A 6 1.34 5.54 10.41
CA LYS A 6 0.06 5.44 9.70
C LYS A 6 0.10 6.20 8.38
N VAL A 7 -0.62 5.68 7.40
CA VAL A 7 -0.90 6.32 6.12
C VAL A 7 -2.40 6.28 5.86
N THR A 8 -2.93 7.34 5.25
CA THR A 8 -4.30 7.40 4.75
C THR A 8 -4.26 7.84 3.30
N ILE A 9 -4.92 7.10 2.43
CA ILE A 9 -5.06 7.38 1.01
C ILE A 9 -6.52 7.74 0.77
N ASP A 10 -6.77 8.90 0.18
CA ASP A 10 -8.09 9.24 -0.39
C ASP A 10 -8.18 8.61 -1.78
N THR A 11 -9.12 7.69 -1.96
CA THR A 11 -9.27 6.95 -3.23
C THR A 11 -9.82 7.81 -4.36
N LYS A 12 -10.27 9.04 -4.07
CA LYS A 12 -10.66 10.03 -5.08
C LYS A 12 -9.47 10.68 -5.78
N GLU A 13 -8.30 10.66 -5.13
CA GLU A 13 -7.05 11.20 -5.66
C GLU A 13 -6.24 10.12 -6.42
N VAL A 14 -6.91 9.08 -6.92
CA VAL A 14 -6.25 8.05 -7.73
C VAL A 14 -5.69 8.69 -9.00
N ASP A 15 -4.42 8.41 -9.27
CA ASP A 15 -3.72 8.86 -10.47
C ASP A 15 -3.13 7.65 -11.19
N THR A 16 -3.62 7.40 -12.39
CA THR A 16 -3.07 6.38 -13.29
C THR A 16 -2.29 7.00 -14.46
N GLY A 17 -2.10 8.31 -14.48
CA GLY A 17 -1.60 9.06 -15.63
C GLY A 17 -2.63 9.22 -16.75
N ASN A 18 -3.91 8.94 -16.50
CA ASN A 18 -5.00 9.10 -17.46
C ASN A 18 -6.30 9.52 -16.77
N ALA A 19 -6.66 10.79 -16.92
CA ALA A 19 -7.82 11.39 -16.25
C ALA A 19 -9.15 10.66 -16.51
N ASP A 20 -9.40 10.18 -17.72
CA ASP A 20 -10.63 9.44 -18.05
C ASP A 20 -10.69 8.10 -17.31
N ARG A 21 -9.55 7.42 -17.16
CA ARG A 21 -9.45 6.18 -16.39
C ARG A 21 -9.61 6.46 -14.89
N ASP A 22 -9.06 7.55 -14.38
CA ASP A 22 -9.17 7.94 -12.98
C ASP A 22 -10.62 8.22 -12.61
N ILE A 23 -11.34 9.00 -13.44
CA ILE A 23 -12.78 9.25 -13.29
C ILE A 23 -13.56 7.92 -13.24
N LYS A 24 -13.25 6.97 -14.13
CA LYS A 24 -13.92 5.67 -14.16
C LYS A 24 -13.61 4.83 -12.91
N LEU A 25 -12.37 4.82 -12.43
CA LEU A 25 -12.00 4.11 -11.20
C LEU A 25 -12.74 4.66 -9.99
N VAL A 26 -12.79 5.99 -9.85
CA VAL A 26 -13.56 6.63 -8.77
C VAL A 26 -15.03 6.25 -8.88
N GLN A 27 -15.65 6.38 -10.04
CA GLN A 27 -17.10 6.18 -10.21
C GLN A 27 -17.54 4.72 -10.10
N PHE A 28 -16.83 3.80 -10.76
CA PHE A 28 -17.27 2.43 -10.94
C PHE A 28 -16.56 1.42 -10.05
N PHE A 29 -15.46 1.79 -9.38
CA PHE A 29 -14.75 0.94 -8.42
C PHE A 29 -14.82 1.50 -7.01
N PHE A 30 -14.13 2.61 -6.71
CA PHE A 30 -13.99 3.11 -5.33
C PHE A 30 -15.31 3.58 -4.71
N ASN A 31 -16.15 4.32 -5.44
CA ASN A 31 -17.49 4.71 -4.95
C ASN A 31 -18.47 3.53 -4.77
N LYS A 32 -18.08 2.31 -5.18
CA LYS A 32 -18.86 1.08 -4.92
C LYS A 32 -18.41 0.36 -3.65
N MET A 33 -17.33 0.83 -3.02
CA MET A 33 -16.90 0.40 -1.69
C MET A 33 -17.64 1.20 -0.61
N SER A 34 -17.59 0.71 0.62
CA SER A 34 -18.24 1.35 1.77
C SER A 34 -17.59 2.69 2.19
N GLN A 35 -16.32 2.90 1.83
CA GLN A 35 -15.52 4.07 2.20
C GLN A 35 -14.59 4.47 1.06
N ASN A 36 -14.34 5.77 0.90
CA ASN A 36 -13.39 6.32 -0.07
C ASN A 36 -12.01 6.56 0.55
N LYS A 37 -11.60 5.67 1.46
CA LYS A 37 -10.31 5.74 2.14
C LYS A 37 -9.69 4.36 2.22
N ILE A 38 -8.37 4.32 2.09
CA ILE A 38 -7.55 3.16 2.42
C ILE A 38 -6.58 3.61 3.49
N GLU A 39 -6.48 2.85 4.57
CA GLU A 39 -5.60 3.16 5.69
C GLU A 39 -4.59 2.04 5.87
N GLY A 40 -3.35 2.41 6.17
CA GLY A 40 -2.27 1.47 6.49
C GLY A 40 -1.65 1.84 7.82
N GLU A 41 -1.43 0.86 8.69
CA GLU A 41 -0.72 1.03 9.95
C GLU A 41 0.33 -0.07 10.11
N ILE A 42 1.58 0.33 10.33
CA ILE A 42 2.69 -0.61 10.48
C ILE A 42 2.62 -1.21 11.89
N GLN A 43 2.32 -2.51 11.99
CA GLN A 43 2.13 -3.21 13.27
C GLN A 43 3.42 -3.84 13.77
N SER A 44 4.22 -4.42 12.88
CA SER A 44 5.42 -5.17 13.24
C SER A 44 6.49 -5.03 12.16
N ILE A 45 7.75 -5.20 12.56
CA ILE A 45 8.89 -5.34 11.63
C ILE A 45 9.80 -6.43 12.16
N GLN A 46 10.04 -7.43 11.34
CA GLN A 46 11.01 -8.49 11.58
C GLN A 46 12.13 -8.37 10.56
N ALA A 47 13.34 -8.07 11.05
CA ALA A 47 14.52 -7.98 10.19
C ALA A 47 15.15 -9.35 9.96
N ASP A 48 15.60 -9.58 8.73
CA ASP A 48 16.46 -10.71 8.40
C ASP A 48 17.85 -10.51 9.01
N PRO A 49 18.65 -11.60 9.15
CA PRO A 49 20.05 -11.49 9.56
C PRO A 49 20.84 -10.51 8.68
N TYR A 50 21.45 -9.51 9.30
CA TYR A 50 22.17 -8.46 8.59
C TYR A 50 23.64 -8.82 8.35
N SER A 51 24.12 -8.56 7.13
CA SER A 51 25.54 -8.62 6.77
C SER A 51 26.06 -7.22 6.43
N LYS A 52 27.24 -6.87 6.94
CA LYS A 52 27.83 -5.53 6.72
C LYS A 52 27.98 -5.25 5.22
N GLY A 53 27.43 -4.12 4.78
CA GLY A 53 27.49 -3.68 3.38
C GLY A 53 26.38 -4.24 2.49
N GLN A 54 25.47 -5.05 3.04
CA GLN A 54 24.26 -5.48 2.35
C GLN A 54 23.06 -4.59 2.71
N PRO A 55 22.03 -4.53 1.87
CA PRO A 55 20.75 -3.94 2.23
C PRO A 55 20.16 -4.59 3.49
N ARG A 56 19.37 -3.83 4.25
CA ARG A 56 18.53 -4.40 5.31
C ARG A 56 17.23 -4.89 4.70
N THR A 57 16.88 -6.14 4.95
CA THR A 57 15.66 -6.77 4.44
C THR A 57 14.87 -7.40 5.58
N GLY A 58 13.62 -7.75 5.28
CA GLY A 58 12.79 -8.54 6.16
C GLY A 58 11.32 -8.40 5.83
N ILE A 59 10.48 -8.71 6.82
CA ILE A 59 9.03 -8.62 6.71
C ILE A 59 8.51 -7.50 7.61
N MET A 60 7.59 -6.73 7.08
CA MET A 60 6.81 -5.72 7.78
C MET A 60 5.34 -6.11 7.70
N ASP A 61 4.70 -6.29 8.85
CA ASP A 61 3.26 -6.52 8.87
C ASP A 61 2.52 -5.19 8.93
N VAL A 62 1.68 -4.94 7.93
CA VAL A 62 0.90 -3.71 7.82
C VAL A 62 -0.58 -4.05 7.92
N MET A 63 -1.27 -3.46 8.90
CA MET A 63 -2.72 -3.53 8.97
C MET A 63 -3.28 -2.61 7.89
N ILE A 64 -3.87 -3.19 6.85
CA ILE A 64 -4.54 -2.47 5.78
C ILE A 64 -6.03 -2.47 6.06
N THR A 65 -6.65 -1.30 6.08
CA THR A 65 -8.10 -1.13 6.17
C THR A 65 -8.63 -0.59 4.84
N MET A 66 -9.51 -1.36 4.20
CA MET A 66 -10.15 -1.01 2.92
C MET A 66 -11.57 -1.59 2.90
N ASN A 67 -12.53 -0.83 2.37
CA ASN A 67 -13.92 -1.27 2.22
C ASN A 67 -14.53 -1.80 3.55
N GLY A 68 -14.19 -1.19 4.69
CA GLY A 68 -14.67 -1.58 6.02
C GLY A 68 -14.10 -2.90 6.54
N LYS A 69 -13.04 -3.44 5.91
CA LYS A 69 -12.30 -4.63 6.37
C LYS A 69 -10.87 -4.26 6.69
N SER A 70 -10.36 -4.81 7.79
CA SER A 70 -8.98 -4.65 8.23
C SER A 70 -8.29 -6.00 8.21
N LEU A 71 -7.17 -6.11 7.49
CA LEU A 71 -6.39 -7.33 7.34
C LEU A 71 -4.90 -7.03 7.54
N LEU A 72 -4.19 -7.96 8.17
CA LEU A 72 -2.75 -7.86 8.36
C LEU A 72 -2.04 -8.41 7.12
N ILE A 73 -1.34 -7.55 6.40
CA ILE A 73 -0.66 -7.88 5.15
C ILE A 73 0.85 -7.92 5.38
N PRO A 74 1.51 -9.08 5.15
CA PRO A 74 2.96 -9.15 5.22
C PRO A 74 3.56 -8.51 3.97
N MET A 75 4.44 -7.53 4.17
CA MET A 75 5.16 -6.82 3.13
C MET A 75 6.65 -7.07 3.25
N LYS A 76 7.30 -7.48 2.15
CA LYS A 76 8.76 -7.57 2.09
C LYS A 76 9.32 -6.16 2.00
N TYR A 77 10.24 -5.82 2.88
CA TYR A 77 10.92 -4.53 2.84
C TYR A 77 12.37 -4.65 2.41
N HIS A 78 12.87 -3.58 1.80
CA HIS A 78 14.25 -3.37 1.42
C HIS A 78 14.67 -1.95 1.85
N TYR A 79 15.83 -1.86 2.50
CA TYR A 79 16.40 -0.59 2.91
C TYR A 79 17.88 -0.52 2.56
N GLU A 80 18.24 0.46 1.73
CA GLU A 80 19.60 0.71 1.30
C GLU A 80 19.80 2.21 1.06
N LYS A 81 20.91 2.78 1.54
CA LYS A 81 21.32 4.17 1.28
C LYS A 81 20.16 5.15 1.48
N GLU A 82 19.52 5.10 2.66
CA GLU A 82 18.39 5.95 3.07
C GLU A 82 17.07 5.67 2.33
N TYR A 83 17.07 4.94 1.23
CA TYR A 83 15.85 4.56 0.53
C TYR A 83 15.23 3.33 1.19
N PHE A 84 13.96 3.47 1.59
CA PHE A 84 13.13 2.40 2.13
C PHE A 84 12.01 2.10 1.15
N GLU A 85 11.78 0.82 0.88
CA GLU A 85 10.60 0.35 0.17
C GLU A 85 10.02 -0.88 0.85
N ALA A 86 8.70 -1.05 0.78
CA ALA A 86 8.03 -2.28 1.15
C ALA A 86 6.94 -2.62 0.13
N SER A 87 6.79 -3.91 -0.17
CA SER A 87 5.79 -4.40 -1.13
C SER A 87 5.11 -5.68 -0.65
N GLY A 88 3.85 -5.83 -1.02
CA GLY A 88 3.03 -7.00 -0.72
C GLY A 88 1.93 -7.17 -1.77
N THR A 89 1.10 -8.19 -1.60
CA THR A 89 -0.03 -8.48 -2.48
C THR A 89 -1.28 -8.65 -1.63
N ILE A 90 -2.40 -8.11 -2.10
CA ILE A 90 -3.73 -8.30 -1.50
C ILE A 90 -4.68 -8.95 -2.52
N ASP A 91 -5.68 -9.69 -2.04
CA ASP A 91 -6.84 -10.10 -2.86
C ASP A 91 -8.03 -9.20 -2.53
N LEU A 92 -8.62 -8.58 -3.55
CA LEU A 92 -9.84 -7.76 -3.41
C LEU A 92 -11.01 -8.52 -2.78
N GLY A 93 -11.04 -9.84 -2.88
CA GLY A 93 -12.01 -10.72 -2.24
C GLY A 93 -11.99 -10.67 -0.72
N ASP A 94 -10.80 -10.63 -0.13
CA ASP A 94 -10.64 -10.62 1.33
C ASP A 94 -11.16 -9.31 1.94
N PHE A 95 -11.13 -8.23 1.16
CA PHE A 95 -11.69 -6.94 1.50
C PHE A 95 -13.16 -6.76 1.05
N MET A 96 -13.85 -7.83 0.64
CA MET A 96 -15.22 -7.79 0.12
C MET A 96 -15.42 -6.83 -1.07
N ALA A 97 -14.38 -6.59 -1.87
CA ALA A 97 -14.38 -5.63 -2.97
C ALA A 97 -14.73 -6.25 -4.35
N LEU A 98 -15.08 -7.54 -4.41
CA LEU A 98 -15.50 -8.17 -5.67
C LEU A 98 -16.72 -7.51 -6.35
N PRO A 99 -17.73 -7.00 -5.61
CA PRO A 99 -18.82 -6.25 -6.23
C PRO A 99 -18.35 -4.96 -6.91
N ALA A 100 -17.39 -4.24 -6.30
CA ALA A 100 -16.76 -3.07 -6.91
C ALA A 100 -15.97 -3.47 -8.17
N LEU A 101 -15.19 -4.55 -8.11
CA LEU A 101 -14.45 -5.09 -9.25
C LEU A 101 -15.39 -5.47 -10.41
N ALA A 102 -16.52 -6.12 -10.11
CA ALA A 102 -17.53 -6.46 -11.09
C ALA A 102 -18.16 -5.21 -11.75
N SER A 103 -18.37 -4.15 -10.98
CA SER A 103 -18.91 -2.87 -11.47
C SER A 103 -17.99 -2.20 -12.50
N ILE A 104 -16.69 -2.04 -12.20
CA ILE A 104 -15.74 -1.47 -13.16
C ILE A 104 -15.54 -2.37 -14.38
N ASN A 105 -15.52 -3.70 -14.19
CA ASN A 105 -15.41 -4.65 -15.29
C ASN A 105 -16.58 -4.49 -16.27
N LYS A 106 -17.81 -4.37 -15.75
CA LYS A 106 -19.00 -4.13 -16.56
C LYS A 106 -18.94 -2.80 -17.32
N SER A 107 -18.49 -1.71 -16.69
CA SER A 107 -18.39 -0.41 -17.37
C SER A 107 -17.34 -0.37 -18.48
N CYS A 108 -16.35 -1.27 -18.42
CA CYS A 108 -15.21 -1.32 -19.32
C CYS A 108 -15.22 -2.56 -20.23
N TYR A 109 -16.33 -3.32 -20.24
CA TYR A 109 -16.39 -4.63 -20.88
C TYR A 109 -16.09 -4.59 -22.38
N GLU A 110 -16.58 -3.59 -23.10
CA GLU A 110 -16.36 -3.54 -24.55
C GLU A 110 -14.88 -3.42 -24.94
N LEU A 111 -14.10 -2.71 -24.13
CA LEU A 111 -12.66 -2.51 -24.34
C LEU A 111 -11.82 -3.66 -23.79
N HIS A 112 -12.24 -4.26 -22.67
CA HIS A 112 -11.40 -5.20 -21.90
C HIS A 112 -11.92 -6.64 -21.87
N LYS A 113 -13.10 -6.91 -22.45
CA LYS A 113 -13.74 -8.23 -22.61
C LYS A 113 -13.71 -9.07 -21.33
N GLY A 114 -14.04 -8.46 -20.19
CA GLY A 114 -14.13 -9.18 -18.92
C GLY A 114 -12.81 -9.33 -18.16
N LYS A 115 -11.65 -8.91 -18.71
CA LYS A 115 -10.34 -9.16 -18.10
C LYS A 115 -10.06 -8.19 -16.95
N THR A 116 -10.07 -8.72 -15.74
CA THR A 116 -9.67 -8.03 -14.51
C THR A 116 -8.97 -8.99 -13.56
N TRP A 117 -8.05 -8.48 -12.73
CA TRP A 117 -7.34 -9.26 -11.72
C TRP A 117 -7.88 -8.95 -10.32
N ARG A 118 -7.91 -9.96 -9.47
CA ARG A 118 -8.28 -9.83 -8.05
C ARG A 118 -7.07 -9.55 -7.18
N ASP A 119 -5.91 -10.06 -7.57
CA ASP A 119 -4.65 -9.82 -6.90
C ASP A 119 -4.12 -8.42 -7.28
N VAL A 120 -3.81 -7.64 -6.25
CA VAL A 120 -3.28 -6.28 -6.40
C VAL A 120 -1.96 -6.19 -5.63
N SER A 121 -0.89 -5.84 -6.33
CA SER A 121 0.37 -5.48 -5.68
C SER A 121 0.24 -4.10 -5.05
N ILE A 122 0.65 -4.00 -3.80
CA ILE A 122 0.72 -2.74 -3.05
C ILE A 122 2.15 -2.49 -2.63
N ALA A 123 2.56 -1.23 -2.65
CA ALA A 123 3.88 -0.83 -2.20
C ALA A 123 3.86 0.59 -1.65
N PHE A 124 4.82 0.89 -0.80
CA PHE A 124 5.16 2.26 -0.44
C PHE A 124 6.67 2.39 -0.36
N SER A 125 7.16 3.60 -0.61
CA SER A 125 8.57 3.93 -0.44
C SER A 125 8.74 5.31 0.17
N THR A 126 9.87 5.52 0.82
CA THR A 126 10.23 6.80 1.44
C THR A 126 11.74 6.91 1.61
N THR A 127 12.23 8.12 1.84
CA THR A 127 13.62 8.38 2.22
C THR A 127 13.71 8.61 3.72
N VAL A 128 14.62 7.90 4.38
CA VAL A 128 14.87 7.99 5.82
C VAL A 128 16.10 8.82 6.07
N THR A 129 15.90 10.07 6.47
CA THR A 129 16.98 10.94 6.94
C THR A 129 17.09 10.85 8.46
N ALA A 130 18.27 10.46 8.95
CA ALA A 130 18.57 10.49 10.37
C ALA A 130 19.37 11.76 10.68
N SER A 131 18.74 12.75 11.31
CA SER A 131 19.49 13.80 11.98
C SER A 131 20.00 13.26 13.30
N LEU A 132 21.33 13.14 13.46
CA LEU A 132 21.90 12.96 14.80
C LEU A 132 21.52 14.20 15.60
N CYS A 133 20.81 14.03 16.72
CA CYS A 133 20.70 15.13 17.67
C CYS A 133 22.12 15.52 18.08
N ASP A 134 22.48 16.81 17.97
CA ASP A 134 23.75 17.34 18.45
C ASP A 134 23.84 17.15 19.97
N VAL A 135 24.28 15.98 20.41
CA VAL A 135 24.60 15.73 21.81
C VAL A 135 25.99 16.31 22.04
N ASN A 136 26.04 17.52 22.59
CA ASN A 136 27.27 18.08 23.14
C ASN A 136 27.74 17.19 24.29
N ILE A 137 28.66 16.27 24.01
CA ILE A 137 29.35 15.52 25.05
C ILE A 137 30.45 16.43 25.60
N THR A 138 30.15 17.17 26.67
CA THR A 138 31.17 17.83 27.49
C THR A 138 32.10 16.77 28.06
N ARG A 139 33.40 16.91 27.78
CA ARG A 139 34.49 16.04 28.26
C ARG A 139 34.75 16.20 29.74
#